data_AF-A0A2N5AJU6-F1
#
_entry.id   AF-A0A2N5AJU6-F1
#
_cell.length_a   1.000
_cell.length_b   1.000
_cell.length_c   1.000
_cell.angle_alpha   90.00
_cell.angle_beta   90.00
_cell.angle_gamma   90.00
#
_symmetry.space_group_name_H-M   'P 1'
#
loop_
_entity.id
_entity.type
_entity.pdbx_description
1 polymer ?
#
loop_
_entity_poly.entity_id
_entity_poly.type
_entity_poly.pdbx_seq_one_letter_code
_entity_poly.pdbx_strand_id
1 'polypeptide(L)'
;DIALNQLAARDKQVEMAFYLPIAQLLTAERLDALIRQYDPLSADTPPLDFRQVRGMLKGFIDLVFRHEGRYYLLDYKSNWLGEDREAYTRPAMEQAMRAHRYDLQYQLYSLALHRYLRHRLADYDYDRHFGGVIYLFLRGMDGQEGGQGIFTTRPVRPLIDGLDQLFAGETQEEAS
;
A
#
# COMPACT_ATOMS: atom_id res chain seq x y z
N ASP A 1 -20.46 6.37 -3.18
CA ASP A 1 -20.15 4.94 -3.41
C ASP A 1 -19.58 4.72 -4.80
N ILE A 2 -18.63 3.78 -4.94
CA ILE A 2 -17.93 3.48 -6.20
C ILE A 2 -18.17 2.03 -6.55
N ALA A 3 -18.64 1.75 -7.77
CA ALA A 3 -18.68 0.40 -8.32
C ALA A 3 -17.57 0.23 -9.37
N LEU A 4 -16.69 -0.77 -9.17
CA LEU A 4 -15.51 -0.95 -10.04
C LEU A 4 -15.88 -1.25 -11.50
N ASN A 5 -17.05 -1.83 -11.76
CA ASN A 5 -17.57 -2.10 -13.10
C ASN A 5 -18.02 -0.83 -13.86
N GLN A 6 -18.18 0.30 -13.16
CA GLN A 6 -18.52 1.60 -13.75
C GLN A 6 -17.27 2.42 -14.14
N LEU A 7 -16.07 1.96 -13.74
CA LEU A 7 -14.82 2.63 -14.10
C LEU A 7 -14.48 2.41 -15.58
N ALA A 8 -14.24 3.51 -16.29
CA ALA A 8 -13.78 3.45 -17.68
C ALA A 8 -12.40 2.77 -17.77
N ALA A 9 -12.12 2.10 -18.90
CA ALA A 9 -10.85 1.41 -19.10
C ALA A 9 -9.61 2.30 -18.92
N ARG A 10 -9.70 3.58 -19.30
CA ARG A 10 -8.63 4.57 -19.10
C ARG A 10 -8.37 4.95 -17.63
N ASP A 11 -9.34 4.68 -16.77
CA ASP A 11 -9.30 5.03 -15.34
C ASP A 11 -8.95 3.80 -14.49
N LYS A 12 -8.49 2.70 -15.11
CA LYS A 12 -8.01 1.50 -14.43
C LYS A 12 -6.74 0.94 -15.09
N GLN A 13 -5.85 0.44 -14.26
CA GLN A 13 -4.67 -0.33 -14.66
C GLN A 13 -4.67 -1.63 -13.86
N VAL A 14 -4.87 -2.74 -14.55
CA VAL A 14 -4.84 -4.09 -13.98
C VAL A 14 -3.40 -4.60 -13.96
N GLU A 15 -3.02 -5.32 -12.91
CA GLU A 15 -1.71 -5.95 -12.73
C GLU A 15 -0.54 -4.99 -13.03
N MET A 16 -0.54 -3.85 -12.34
CA MET A 16 0.52 -2.85 -12.51
C MET A 16 1.83 -3.38 -11.90
N ALA A 17 2.75 -3.80 -12.77
CA ALA A 17 4.12 -4.12 -12.37
C ALA A 17 4.86 -2.85 -11.92
N PHE A 18 5.66 -2.97 -10.87
CA PHE A 18 6.54 -1.91 -10.41
C PHE A 18 7.94 -2.41 -10.07
N TYR A 19 8.87 -1.45 -10.09
CA TYR A 19 10.27 -1.65 -9.76
C TYR A 19 10.71 -0.51 -8.85
N LEU A 20 11.07 -0.86 -7.61
CA LEU A 20 11.59 0.08 -6.62
C LEU A 20 13.08 -0.17 -6.44
N PRO A 21 13.95 0.72 -6.97
CA PRO A 21 15.37 0.64 -6.69
C PRO A 21 15.62 0.92 -5.20
N ILE A 22 16.46 0.08 -4.59
CA ILE A 22 16.97 0.22 -3.24
C ILE A 22 18.43 0.67 -3.39
N ALA A 23 18.61 1.99 -3.50
CA ALA A 23 19.89 2.59 -3.90
C ALA A 23 20.97 2.43 -2.82
N GLN A 24 20.57 2.59 -1.55
CA GLN A 24 21.40 2.39 -0.37
C GLN A 24 21.06 1.07 0.34
N LEU A 25 21.86 0.74 1.35
CA LEU A 25 21.69 -0.46 2.15
C LEU A 25 20.45 -0.30 3.06
N LEU A 26 19.36 -0.97 2.70
CA LEU A 26 18.14 -0.97 3.51
C LEU A 26 18.29 -2.00 4.64
N THR A 27 18.16 -1.54 5.88
CA THR A 27 18.18 -2.41 7.07
C THR A 27 16.77 -2.62 7.59
N ALA A 28 16.52 -3.80 8.17
CA ALA A 28 15.24 -4.13 8.79
C ALA A 28 14.89 -3.15 9.91
N GLU A 29 15.86 -2.79 10.74
CA GLU A 29 15.68 -1.88 11.88
C GLU A 29 15.20 -0.48 11.46
N ARG A 30 15.81 0.11 10.42
CA ARG A 30 15.43 1.45 9.95
C ARG A 30 14.04 1.46 9.33
N LEU A 31 13.74 0.43 8.53
CA LEU A 31 12.41 0.30 7.92
C LEU A 31 11.35 0.05 9.00
N ASP A 32 11.60 -0.87 9.92
CA ASP A 32 10.68 -1.24 11.01
C ASP A 32 10.39 -0.03 11.92
N ALA A 33 11.41 0.72 12.32
CA ALA A 33 11.24 1.94 13.11
C ALA A 33 10.34 2.97 12.41
N LEU A 34 10.56 3.20 11.11
CA LEU A 34 9.77 4.16 10.35
C LEU A 34 8.30 3.72 10.23
N ILE A 35 8.04 2.47 9.85
CA ILE A 35 6.67 2.00 9.61
C ILE A 35 5.87 1.97 10.92
N ARG A 36 6.49 1.57 12.04
CA ARG A 36 5.84 1.56 13.36
C ARG A 36 5.49 2.94 13.87
N GLN A 37 6.30 3.95 13.52
CA GLN A 37 6.05 5.33 13.93
C GLN A 37 4.74 5.88 13.36
N TYR A 38 4.40 5.49 12.13
CA TYR A 38 3.31 6.11 11.37
C TYR A 38 2.12 5.20 11.09
N ASP A 39 2.25 3.90 11.35
CA ASP A 39 1.22 2.93 11.04
C ASP A 39 0.84 2.06 12.26
N PRO A 40 -0.42 2.14 12.73
CA PRO A 40 -0.84 1.42 13.92
C PRO A 40 -0.88 -0.10 13.72
N LEU A 41 -1.08 -0.60 12.49
CA LEU A 41 -1.00 -2.05 12.25
C LEU A 41 0.45 -2.51 12.35
N SER A 42 1.38 -1.76 11.74
CA SER A 42 2.81 -2.08 11.86
C SER A 42 3.31 -2.00 13.30
N ALA A 43 2.82 -1.06 14.12
CA ALA A 43 3.16 -0.95 15.54
C ALA A 43 2.91 -2.26 16.32
N ASP A 44 1.88 -3.00 15.95
CA ASP A 44 1.45 -4.26 16.58
C ASP A 44 1.92 -5.54 15.84
N THR A 45 2.94 -5.44 14.98
CA THR A 45 3.52 -6.61 14.29
C THR A 45 4.83 -7.07 14.91
N PRO A 46 5.27 -8.34 14.66
CA PRO A 46 6.64 -8.75 14.96
C PRO A 46 7.67 -7.88 14.20
N PRO A 47 8.85 -7.62 14.77
CA PRO A 47 9.91 -6.88 14.09
C PRO A 47 10.24 -7.48 12.73
N LEU A 48 10.55 -6.60 11.77
CA LEU A 48 11.12 -7.07 10.51
C LEU A 48 12.45 -7.78 10.76
N ASP A 49 12.64 -8.93 10.12
CA ASP A 49 13.87 -9.69 10.14
C ASP A 49 14.27 -10.02 8.70
N PHE A 50 15.18 -9.23 8.16
CA PHE A 50 15.81 -9.51 6.87
C PHE A 50 17.25 -9.03 6.86
N ARG A 51 18.10 -9.75 6.12
CA ARG A 51 19.47 -9.31 5.86
C ARG A 51 19.45 -8.07 5.00
N GLN A 52 20.37 -7.16 5.29
CA GLN A 52 20.51 -5.90 4.57
C GLN A 52 20.39 -6.08 3.04
N VAL A 53 19.49 -5.33 2.43
CA VAL A 53 19.15 -5.47 1.01
C VAL A 53 19.64 -4.26 0.23
N ARG A 54 20.24 -4.51 -0.93
CA ARG A 54 20.49 -3.55 -2.00
C ARG A 54 20.06 -4.17 -3.32
N GLY A 55 19.55 -3.36 -4.25
CA GLY A 55 19.15 -3.85 -5.57
C GLY A 55 17.78 -3.31 -5.98
N MET A 56 16.88 -4.20 -6.36
CA MET A 56 15.57 -3.81 -6.88
C MET A 56 14.47 -4.68 -6.30
N LEU A 57 13.47 -4.03 -5.71
CA LEU A 57 12.24 -4.67 -5.29
C LEU A 57 11.27 -4.66 -6.47
N LYS A 58 10.84 -5.85 -6.89
CA LYS A 58 9.82 -6.02 -7.93
C LYS A 58 8.53 -6.49 -7.28
N GLY A 59 7.41 -5.96 -7.75
CA GLY A 59 6.08 -6.42 -7.35
C GLY A 59 5.02 -6.10 -8.40
N PHE A 60 3.80 -6.51 -8.10
CA PHE A 60 2.61 -6.27 -8.91
C PHE A 60 1.51 -5.77 -7.98
N ILE A 61 0.75 -4.78 -8.44
CA ILE A 61 -0.46 -4.30 -7.79
C ILE A 61 -1.65 -4.79 -8.63
N ASP A 62 -2.59 -5.51 -8.02
CA ASP A 62 -3.72 -6.12 -8.74
C ASP A 62 -4.51 -5.09 -9.53
N LEU A 63 -4.83 -3.95 -8.91
CA LEU A 63 -5.56 -2.88 -9.56
C LEU A 63 -5.14 -1.50 -9.03
N VAL A 64 -4.79 -0.62 -9.95
CA VAL A 64 -4.77 0.83 -9.70
C VAL A 64 -5.94 1.43 -10.45
N PHE A 65 -6.71 2.30 -9.79
CA PHE A 65 -7.77 3.02 -10.48
C PHE A 65 -7.85 4.47 -10.07
N ARG A 66 -8.45 5.28 -10.93
CA ARG A 66 -8.68 6.71 -10.71
C ARG A 66 -10.16 6.97 -10.51
N HIS A 67 -10.50 7.69 -9.45
CA HIS A 67 -11.85 8.15 -9.17
C HIS A 67 -11.79 9.60 -8.65
N GLU A 68 -12.58 10.49 -9.25
CA GLU A 68 -12.64 11.91 -8.87
C GLU A 68 -11.26 12.60 -8.74
N GLY A 69 -10.34 12.26 -9.66
CA GLY A 69 -8.98 12.82 -9.68
C GLY A 69 -8.00 12.19 -8.68
N ARG A 70 -8.44 11.25 -7.85
CA ARG A 70 -7.62 10.50 -6.89
C ARG A 70 -7.32 9.09 -7.40
N TYR A 71 -6.11 8.60 -7.14
CA TYR A 71 -5.65 7.27 -7.48
C TYR A 71 -5.70 6.35 -6.26
N TYR A 72 -6.21 5.15 -6.45
CA TYR A 72 -6.43 4.16 -5.40
C TYR A 72 -5.71 2.87 -5.75
N LEU A 73 -5.13 2.25 -4.73
CA LEU A 73 -4.62 0.88 -4.78
C LEU A 73 -5.73 -0.07 -4.37
N LEU A 74 -5.87 -1.17 -5.10
CA LEU A 74 -6.76 -2.26 -4.76
C LEU A 74 -6.07 -3.61 -4.90
N ASP A 75 -6.27 -4.47 -3.92
CA ASP A 75 -5.71 -5.82 -3.85
C ASP A 75 -6.77 -6.81 -3.38
N TYR A 76 -6.78 -8.01 -3.97
CA TYR A 76 -7.76 -9.06 -3.67
C TYR A 76 -7.18 -10.10 -2.71
N LYS A 77 -7.89 -10.32 -1.60
CA LYS A 77 -7.52 -11.27 -0.55
C LYS A 77 -8.51 -12.43 -0.49
N SER A 78 -8.00 -13.65 -0.68
CA SER A 78 -8.79 -14.89 -0.58
C SER A 78 -8.74 -15.53 0.83
N ASN A 79 -8.28 -14.79 1.85
CA ASN A 79 -8.08 -15.29 3.20
C ASN A 79 -9.40 -15.83 3.80
N TRP A 80 -9.29 -16.94 4.53
CA TRP A 80 -10.40 -17.50 5.32
C TRP A 80 -10.38 -16.90 6.72
N LEU A 81 -11.45 -16.19 7.11
CA LEU A 81 -11.61 -15.66 8.48
C LEU A 81 -12.74 -16.37 9.25
N GLY A 82 -13.58 -17.12 8.55
CA GLY A 82 -14.68 -17.92 9.07
C GLY A 82 -15.64 -18.33 7.95
N GLU A 83 -16.77 -18.93 8.31
CA GLU A 83 -17.72 -19.51 7.36
C GLU A 83 -18.59 -18.47 6.63
N ASP A 84 -18.90 -17.36 7.30
CA ASP A 84 -19.82 -16.34 6.82
C ASP A 84 -19.20 -14.93 6.86
N ARG A 85 -19.96 -13.94 6.38
CA ARG A 85 -19.50 -12.54 6.31
C ARG A 85 -19.25 -11.98 7.71
N GLU A 86 -19.97 -12.45 8.71
CA GLU A 86 -19.90 -12.04 10.11
C GLU A 86 -18.51 -12.31 10.68
N ALA A 87 -17.77 -13.29 10.15
CA ALA A 87 -16.37 -13.51 10.47
C ALA A 87 -15.41 -12.44 9.92
N TYR A 88 -15.81 -11.67 8.91
CA TYR A 88 -15.00 -10.63 8.24
C TYR A 88 -15.19 -9.25 8.85
N THR A 89 -15.20 -9.18 10.18
CA THR A 89 -15.24 -7.91 10.91
C THR A 89 -13.95 -7.12 10.72
N ARG A 90 -14.00 -5.81 11.01
CA ARG A 90 -12.81 -4.95 10.99
C ARG A 90 -11.67 -5.50 11.86
N PRO A 91 -11.87 -5.90 13.13
CA PRO A 91 -10.80 -6.49 13.95
C PRO A 91 -10.22 -7.78 13.39
N ALA A 92 -11.06 -8.67 12.85
CA ALA A 92 -10.61 -9.93 12.25
C ALA A 92 -9.75 -9.69 10.99
N MET A 93 -10.17 -8.74 10.14
CA MET A 93 -9.37 -8.32 8.99
C MET A 93 -8.05 -7.68 9.42
N GLU A 94 -8.03 -6.81 10.43
CA GLU A 94 -6.80 -6.21 10.96
C GLU A 94 -5.83 -7.26 11.55
N GLN A 95 -6.36 -8.31 12.19
CA GLN A 95 -5.55 -9.44 12.62
C GLN A 95 -4.91 -10.17 11.43
N ALA A 96 -5.68 -10.44 10.38
CA ALA A 96 -5.16 -11.06 9.16
C ALA A 96 -4.12 -10.16 8.46
N MET A 97 -4.37 -8.85 8.41
CA MET A 97 -3.43 -7.87 7.85
C MET A 97 -2.08 -7.93 8.56
N ARG A 98 -2.08 -7.97 9.90
CA ARG A 98 -0.85 -8.11 10.72
C ARG A 98 -0.19 -9.47 10.53
N ALA A 99 -0.95 -10.55 10.56
CA ALA A 99 -0.43 -11.91 10.45
C ALA A 99 0.31 -12.18 9.12
N HIS A 100 -0.17 -11.59 8.02
CA HIS A 100 0.42 -11.75 6.69
C HIS A 100 1.35 -10.61 6.27
N ARG A 101 1.64 -9.67 7.16
CA ARG A 101 2.42 -8.46 6.87
C ARG A 101 1.92 -7.66 5.67
N TYR A 102 0.60 -7.61 5.52
CA TYR A 102 -0.06 -6.79 4.49
C TYR A 102 0.08 -5.29 4.78
N ASP A 103 0.42 -4.92 6.01
CA ASP A 103 0.86 -3.57 6.38
C ASP A 103 2.05 -3.11 5.53
N LEU A 104 3.12 -3.91 5.52
CA LEU A 104 4.32 -3.63 4.74
C LEU A 104 4.01 -3.63 3.24
N GLN A 105 3.14 -4.54 2.79
CA GLN A 105 2.75 -4.63 1.39
C GLN A 105 2.11 -3.33 0.89
N TYR A 106 1.08 -2.81 1.57
CA TYR A 106 0.44 -1.58 1.07
C TYR A 106 1.34 -0.36 1.17
N GLN A 107 2.27 -0.33 2.13
CA GLN A 107 3.24 0.76 2.26
C GLN A 107 4.19 0.79 1.07
N LEU A 108 4.73 -0.37 0.68
CA LEU A 108 5.59 -0.51 -0.50
C LEU A 108 4.83 -0.23 -1.80
N TYR A 109 3.58 -0.70 -1.92
CA TYR A 109 2.74 -0.41 -3.09
C TYR A 109 2.39 1.08 -3.18
N SER A 110 2.14 1.74 -2.04
CA SER A 110 1.89 3.18 -1.97
C SER A 110 3.12 3.97 -2.38
N LEU A 111 4.32 3.59 -1.94
CA LEU A 111 5.57 4.19 -2.40
C LEU A 111 5.76 4.01 -3.91
N ALA A 112 5.51 2.80 -4.43
CA ALA A 112 5.61 2.53 -5.87
C ALA A 112 4.67 3.41 -6.68
N LEU A 113 3.39 3.49 -6.28
CA LEU A 113 2.41 4.34 -6.95
C LEU A 113 2.76 5.83 -6.79
N HIS A 114 3.21 6.24 -5.62
CA HIS A 114 3.66 7.61 -5.37
C HIS A 114 4.77 8.05 -6.34
N ARG A 115 5.84 7.25 -6.46
CA ARG A 115 6.93 7.51 -7.42
C ARG A 115 6.44 7.49 -8.87
N TYR A 116 5.59 6.53 -9.21
CA TYR A 116 5.00 6.42 -10.55
C TYR A 116 4.21 7.67 -10.92
N LEU A 117 3.31 8.13 -10.04
CA LEU A 117 2.49 9.31 -10.28
C LEU A 117 3.32 10.59 -10.32
N ARG A 118 4.31 10.73 -9.43
CA ARG A 118 5.26 11.86 -9.45
C ARG A 118 6.00 11.98 -10.78
N HIS A 119 6.33 10.85 -11.42
CA HIS A 119 6.98 10.85 -12.72
C HIS A 119 6.01 11.13 -13.89
N ARG A 120 4.73 10.78 -13.75
CA ARG A 120 3.73 10.85 -14.83
C ARG A 120 2.89 12.12 -14.83
N LEU A 121 2.70 12.75 -13.68
CA LEU A 121 1.85 13.92 -13.51
C LEU A 121 2.72 15.15 -13.21
N ALA A 122 2.62 16.18 -14.04
CA ALA A 122 3.46 17.38 -13.97
C ALA A 122 3.30 18.17 -12.66
N ASP A 123 2.12 18.14 -12.06
CA ASP A 123 1.76 18.85 -10.83
C ASP A 123 1.36 17.88 -9.72
N TYR A 124 2.01 16.71 -9.66
CA TYR A 124 1.72 15.70 -8.65
C TYR A 124 1.90 16.22 -7.23
N ASP A 125 0.89 15.94 -6.42
CA ASP A 125 0.82 16.18 -4.98
C ASP A 125 0.19 14.96 -4.30
N TYR A 126 0.79 14.45 -3.24
CA TYR A 126 0.32 13.25 -2.57
C TYR A 126 -1.07 13.44 -1.96
N ASP A 127 -1.33 14.60 -1.35
CA ASP A 127 -2.57 14.85 -0.62
C ASP A 127 -3.77 15.09 -1.52
N ARG A 128 -3.51 15.64 -2.70
CA ARG A 128 -4.50 15.84 -3.76
C ARG A 128 -4.79 14.57 -4.55
N HIS A 129 -3.76 13.82 -4.95
CA HIS A 129 -3.92 12.74 -5.94
C HIS A 129 -3.90 11.34 -5.36
N PHE A 130 -3.36 11.08 -4.16
CA PHE A 130 -3.40 9.74 -3.58
C PHE A 130 -4.65 9.55 -2.74
N GLY A 131 -5.51 8.64 -3.20
CA GLY A 131 -6.84 8.36 -2.65
C GLY A 131 -6.84 7.35 -1.50
N GLY A 132 -5.92 6.38 -1.52
CA GLY A 132 -5.83 5.37 -0.48
C GLY A 132 -5.63 3.95 -1.03
N VAL A 133 -5.78 3.01 -0.11
CA VAL A 133 -5.57 1.57 -0.30
C VAL A 133 -6.84 0.84 0.09
N ILE A 134 -7.25 -0.13 -0.72
CA ILE A 134 -8.45 -0.94 -0.54
C ILE A 134 -8.07 -2.41 -0.66
N TYR A 135 -8.26 -3.19 0.39
CA TYR A 135 -8.04 -4.63 0.38
C TYR A 135 -9.41 -5.31 0.47
N LEU A 136 -9.72 -6.10 -0.55
CA LEU A 136 -10.99 -6.81 -0.67
C LEU A 136 -10.83 -8.26 -0.22
N PHE A 137 -11.31 -8.58 0.98
CA PHE A 137 -11.44 -9.94 1.47
C PHE A 137 -12.68 -10.59 0.82
N LEU A 138 -12.47 -11.18 -0.35
CA LEU A 138 -13.53 -11.62 -1.27
C LEU A 138 -14.58 -12.53 -0.62
N ARG A 139 -14.16 -13.38 0.32
CA ARG A 139 -15.05 -14.33 1.02
C ARG A 139 -15.98 -13.66 2.04
N GLY A 140 -15.66 -12.45 2.48
CA GLY A 140 -16.52 -11.64 3.35
C GLY A 140 -17.47 -10.71 2.61
N MET A 141 -17.41 -10.71 1.28
CA MET A 141 -18.25 -9.86 0.43
C MET A 141 -19.42 -10.69 -0.13
N ASP A 142 -20.64 -10.31 0.22
CA ASP A 142 -21.88 -10.94 -0.24
C ASP A 142 -22.72 -10.03 -1.16
N GLY A 143 -22.18 -8.85 -1.51
CA GLY A 143 -22.86 -7.85 -2.34
C GLY A 143 -23.89 -7.00 -1.60
N GLN A 144 -24.05 -7.17 -0.29
CA GLN A 144 -24.89 -6.30 0.52
C GLN A 144 -24.16 -5.04 0.99
N GLU A 145 -24.94 -4.03 1.34
CA GLU A 145 -24.42 -2.78 1.92
C GLU A 145 -23.81 -3.05 3.31
N GLY A 146 -22.77 -2.30 3.66
CA GLY A 146 -22.12 -2.37 4.98
C GLY A 146 -20.60 -2.52 4.99
N GLY A 147 -19.95 -2.62 3.82
CA GLY A 147 -18.48 -2.60 3.72
C GLY A 147 -17.77 -3.80 4.36
N GLN A 148 -18.51 -4.88 4.63
CA GLN A 148 -17.93 -6.10 5.19
C GLN A 148 -16.99 -6.77 4.19
N GLY A 149 -15.86 -7.29 4.67
CA GLY A 149 -14.78 -7.77 3.80
C GLY A 149 -13.98 -6.66 3.11
N ILE A 150 -14.23 -5.37 3.40
CA ILE A 150 -13.46 -4.25 2.84
C ILE A 150 -12.57 -3.65 3.94
N PHE A 151 -11.26 -3.77 3.76
CA PHE A 151 -10.29 -3.04 4.56
C PHE A 151 -9.79 -1.82 3.78
N THR A 152 -9.80 -0.64 4.39
CA THR A 152 -9.26 0.58 3.77
C THR A 152 -8.27 1.28 4.69
N THR A 153 -7.21 1.81 4.10
CA THR A 153 -6.25 2.68 4.78
C THR A 153 -5.72 3.74 3.83
N ARG A 154 -5.17 4.82 4.36
CA ARG A 154 -4.43 5.83 3.59
C ARG A 154 -3.15 6.15 4.35
N PRO A 155 -1.99 5.62 3.91
CA PRO A 155 -0.71 5.96 4.50
C PRO A 155 -0.54 7.48 4.58
N VAL A 156 -0.07 7.97 5.73
CA VAL A 156 0.15 9.40 5.91
C VAL A 156 1.35 9.85 5.08
N ARG A 157 1.34 11.09 4.61
CA ARG A 157 2.41 11.63 3.77
C ARG A 157 3.82 11.45 4.39
N PRO A 158 4.04 11.72 5.70
CA PRO A 158 5.36 11.53 6.31
C PRO A 158 5.90 10.09 6.22
N LEU A 159 5.02 9.08 6.23
CA LEU A 159 5.42 7.69 6.04
C LEU A 159 5.92 7.47 4.61
N ILE A 160 5.20 7.96 3.61
CA ILE A 160 5.58 7.81 2.20
C ILE A 160 6.85 8.58 1.88
N ASP A 161 6.98 9.81 2.36
CA ASP A 161 8.18 10.62 2.18
C ASP A 161 9.40 9.98 2.88
N GLY A 162 9.22 9.42 4.08
CA GLY A 162 10.27 8.69 4.80
C GLY A 162 10.68 7.40 4.07
N LEU A 163 9.72 6.64 3.54
CA LEU A 163 10.00 5.46 2.73
C LEU A 163 10.74 5.84 1.43
N ASP A 164 10.34 6.94 0.79
CA ASP A 164 10.98 7.45 -0.42
C ASP A 164 12.46 7.77 -0.15
N GLN A 165 12.75 8.45 0.97
CA GLN A 165 14.12 8.75 1.40
C GLN A 165 14.92 7.48 1.74
N LEU A 166 14.34 6.54 2.49
CA LEU A 166 15.01 5.27 2.83
C LEU A 166 15.40 4.48 1.58
N PHE A 167 14.59 4.53 0.52
CA PHE A 167 14.84 3.79 -0.73
C PHE A 167 15.75 4.55 -1.71
N ALA A 168 15.66 5.89 -1.76
CA ALA A 168 16.49 6.74 -2.61
C ALA A 168 17.93 6.89 -2.07
N GLY A 169 18.10 6.85 -0.74
CA GLY A 169 19.33 7.22 -0.08
C GLY A 169 19.44 8.72 0.17
N GLU A 170 20.28 9.12 1.14
CA GLU A 170 20.68 10.52 1.30
C GLU A 170 21.45 10.97 0.06
N THR A 171 20.88 11.93 -0.68
CA THR A 171 21.66 12.74 -1.62
C THR A 171 22.60 13.59 -0.76
N GLN A 172 23.83 13.14 -0.54
CA GLN A 172 24.90 14.10 -0.30
C GLN A 172 25.08 14.84 -1.62
N GLU A 173 24.41 15.98 -1.76
CA GLU A 173 24.89 17.02 -2.65
C GLU A 173 26.29 17.39 -2.13
N GLU A 174 27.31 16.77 -2.72
CA GLU A 174 28.67 17.29 -2.66
C GLU A 174 28.61 18.69 -3.27
N ALA A 175 28.49 19.70 -2.40
CA ALA A 175 28.74 21.07 -2.75
C ALA A 175 30.16 21.14 -3.34
N SER A 176 30.23 21.22 -4.67
CA SER A 176 31.42 21.62 -5.42
C SER A 176 31.46 23.14 -5.54
#